data_AF-A0A6B9V3A9-F1
#
_entry.id   AF-A0A6B9V3A9-F1
#
_cell.length_a   1.000
_cell.length_b   1.000
_cell.length_c   1.000
_cell.angle_alpha   90.00
_cell.angle_beta   90.00
_cell.angle_gamma   90.00
#
_symmetry.space_group_name_H-M   'P 1'
#
loop_
_entity.id
_entity.type
_entity.pdbx_description
1 polymer ?
#
loop_
_entity_poly.entity_id
_entity_poly.type
_entity_poly.pdbx_seq_one_letter_code
_entity_poly.pdbx_strand_id
1 'polypeptide(L)'
;MKENSVTLKAGELPCRLTRARAAAFRASGQLPPLKEPAKQKNQKQPQLRANPKRAVSDNACLQRKKRAVLQDVTNVFCENTYRSCFNSTKIQGKKSKLAKASRINVSKVAPSAAAQQHVRVHCKTKSFPEPAKKCSPFPIALRDPEIANIDDDNEDPQLCSLYAADIYNTLRVYELARRPNPNFMDTKQHDITQSMRGILVDWLVEVSEEYRLGLDTLYLTVYLIDWFLSRNYIERQRLQLLGITCMLIASKYEEINAPRIEDFCYITDNTYTKAEVLKMESQVLKSSGYQLFAPTTISFLRRFLQAAQASSKSPSLELEYLANYLAELTLMEYSFLNFLPSTIAASAVFLAKWTLDQSKHPWSPTLQHYACYKASDLKTTVLALQDLQLNINGCPLTAIRSKYSQDKFKYVGSLSPPKLPETMF
;
A
#
# COMPACT_ATOMS: atom_id res chain seq x y z
N MET A 1 -62.28 11.55 35.08
CA MET A 1 -61.37 12.71 35.19
C MET A 1 -59.95 12.23 34.94
N LYS A 2 -59.35 12.74 33.87
CA LYS A 2 -57.91 12.91 33.57
C LYS A 2 -56.97 11.68 33.63
N GLU A 3 -56.75 11.11 32.45
CA GLU A 3 -55.42 10.66 32.00
C GLU A 3 -54.41 11.81 32.11
N ASN A 4 -53.20 11.50 32.57
CA ASN A 4 -52.02 12.34 32.37
C ASN A 4 -50.93 11.48 31.74
N SER A 5 -50.85 11.56 30.41
CA SER A 5 -49.71 11.13 29.62
C SER A 5 -48.55 12.11 29.82
N VAL A 6 -47.43 11.65 30.39
CA VAL A 6 -46.16 12.40 30.33
C VAL A 6 -45.37 11.89 29.13
N THR A 7 -45.37 12.71 28.09
CA THR A 7 -44.50 12.63 26.92
C THR A 7 -43.06 12.92 27.36
N LEU A 8 -42.18 11.91 27.32
CA LEU A 8 -40.74 12.12 27.41
C LEU A 8 -40.14 12.31 26.01
N LYS A 9 -39.38 13.41 25.91
CA LYS A 9 -38.75 13.96 24.72
C LYS A 9 -37.81 12.97 24.02
N ALA A 10 -37.76 13.08 22.69
CA ALA A 10 -36.76 12.45 21.84
C ALA A 10 -35.36 12.95 22.23
N GLY A 11 -34.58 12.06 22.86
CA GLY A 11 -33.14 12.21 23.03
C GLY A 11 -32.43 11.62 21.81
N GLU A 12 -31.66 12.46 21.14
CA GLU A 12 -30.72 12.08 20.07
C GLU A 12 -29.70 11.07 20.61
N LEU A 13 -29.55 9.94 19.92
CA LEU A 13 -28.44 8.99 20.13
C LEU A 13 -27.30 9.35 19.17
N PRO A 14 -26.11 9.76 19.65
CA PRO A 14 -24.98 10.01 18.77
C PRO A 14 -24.14 8.73 18.69
N CYS A 15 -24.53 7.74 17.89
CA CYS A 15 -23.68 6.58 17.59
C CYS A 15 -24.10 5.86 16.29
N ARG A 16 -23.12 5.52 15.46
CA ARG A 16 -23.29 4.81 14.18
C ARG A 16 -23.86 3.40 14.40
N LEU A 17 -24.97 3.11 13.72
CA LEU A 17 -25.61 1.79 13.73
C LEU A 17 -24.84 0.82 12.81
N THR A 18 -24.40 -0.32 13.33
CA THR A 18 -23.74 -1.36 12.52
C THR A 18 -24.75 -2.11 11.64
N ARG A 19 -24.28 -2.65 10.51
CA ARG A 19 -25.10 -3.36 9.51
C ARG A 19 -25.85 -4.57 10.09
N ALA A 20 -25.26 -5.25 11.08
CA ALA A 20 -25.90 -6.33 11.83
C ALA A 20 -27.08 -5.86 12.70
N ARG A 21 -26.96 -4.67 13.29
CA ARG A 21 -27.99 -4.08 14.16
C ARG A 21 -29.15 -3.50 13.35
N ALA A 22 -28.87 -2.93 12.17
CA ALA A 22 -29.91 -2.51 11.22
C ALA A 22 -30.74 -3.67 10.65
N ALA A 23 -30.12 -4.84 10.45
CA ALA A 23 -30.83 -6.06 10.04
C ALA A 23 -31.74 -6.62 11.16
N ALA A 24 -31.30 -6.53 12.42
CA ALA A 24 -32.10 -6.93 13.58
C ALA A 24 -33.37 -6.08 13.75
N PHE A 25 -33.29 -4.76 13.53
CA PHE A 25 -34.46 -3.88 13.60
C PHE A 25 -35.49 -4.11 12.48
N ARG A 26 -35.04 -4.58 11.31
CA ARG A 26 -35.96 -5.00 10.23
C ARG A 26 -36.68 -6.31 10.55
N ALA A 27 -36.04 -7.22 11.30
CA ALA A 27 -36.65 -8.46 11.72
C ALA A 27 -37.66 -8.27 12.88
N SER A 28 -37.53 -7.20 13.67
CA SER A 28 -38.37 -6.93 14.84
C SER A 28 -39.56 -5.97 14.60
N GLY A 29 -39.79 -5.52 13.36
CA GLY A 29 -41.01 -4.78 12.99
C GLY A 29 -41.18 -3.38 13.60
N GLN A 30 -40.12 -2.74 14.09
CA GLN A 30 -40.19 -1.38 14.67
C GLN A 30 -39.55 -0.34 13.73
N LEU A 31 -40.34 0.17 12.78
CA LEU A 31 -40.04 1.40 12.02
C LEU A 31 -41.35 2.19 11.80
N PRO A 32 -41.40 3.52 12.04
CA PRO A 32 -42.62 4.32 11.84
C PRO A 32 -42.89 4.60 10.35
N PRO A 33 -44.16 4.81 9.93
CA PRO A 33 -44.54 4.93 8.53
C PRO A 33 -44.26 6.32 7.92
N LEU A 34 -43.83 6.35 6.66
CA LEU A 34 -43.69 7.54 5.82
C LEU A 34 -45.06 7.92 5.20
N LYS A 35 -45.46 9.19 5.32
CA LYS A 35 -46.70 9.73 4.71
C LYS A 35 -46.48 10.13 3.25
N GLU A 36 -47.41 9.73 2.37
CA GLU A 36 -47.53 10.23 0.98
C GLU A 36 -48.28 11.58 0.92
N PRO A 37 -47.99 12.47 -0.04
CA PRO A 37 -48.79 13.68 -0.27
C PRO A 37 -49.81 13.52 -1.41
N ALA A 38 -51.04 13.95 -1.11
CA ALA A 38 -52.19 13.99 -2.02
C ALA A 38 -52.17 15.23 -2.96
N LYS A 39 -52.77 15.07 -4.15
CA LYS A 39 -53.00 16.09 -5.19
C LYS A 39 -54.25 16.94 -4.91
N GLN A 40 -54.22 18.24 -5.22
CA GLN A 40 -55.40 18.99 -5.70
C GLN A 40 -55.01 20.25 -6.51
N LYS A 41 -55.88 20.60 -7.47
CA LYS A 41 -55.74 21.54 -8.61
C LYS A 41 -56.49 22.87 -8.38
N ASN A 42 -56.17 23.86 -9.23
CA ASN A 42 -56.93 25.08 -9.66
C ASN A 42 -56.90 26.30 -8.70
N GLN A 43 -56.87 27.58 -9.11
CA GLN A 43 -56.86 28.32 -10.38
C GLN A 43 -56.66 29.85 -10.07
N LYS A 44 -56.21 30.63 -11.07
CA LYS A 44 -56.34 32.11 -11.30
C LYS A 44 -55.27 33.10 -10.76
N GLN A 45 -54.65 33.80 -11.72
CA GLN A 45 -53.91 35.08 -11.72
C GLN A 45 -54.88 36.27 -12.01
N PRO A 46 -54.48 37.58 -12.14
CA PRO A 46 -53.15 38.25 -12.18
C PRO A 46 -53.08 39.53 -11.25
N GLN A 47 -52.01 40.30 -11.01
CA GLN A 47 -51.20 41.18 -11.88
C GLN A 47 -50.08 41.92 -11.05
N LEU A 48 -48.96 42.24 -11.72
CA LEU A 48 -48.02 43.41 -11.58
C LEU A 48 -47.32 43.61 -10.21
N ARG A 49 -45.98 43.72 -10.05
CA ARG A 49 -44.97 44.51 -10.79
C ARG A 49 -43.56 44.20 -10.25
N ALA A 50 -42.54 44.36 -11.12
CA ALA A 50 -41.10 44.64 -10.86
C ALA A 50 -40.10 43.48 -10.56
N ASN A 51 -39.40 43.12 -11.64
CA ASN A 51 -38.10 42.44 -11.88
C ASN A 51 -36.87 42.93 -11.03
N PRO A 52 -35.63 42.37 -11.17
CA PRO A 52 -35.18 41.14 -11.88
C PRO A 52 -34.08 40.27 -11.18
N LYS A 53 -33.81 39.09 -11.78
CA LYS A 53 -32.53 38.33 -11.86
C LYS A 53 -32.05 37.50 -10.64
N ARG A 54 -32.33 36.19 -10.70
CA ARG A 54 -31.29 35.15 -10.87
C ARG A 54 -31.92 33.89 -11.47
N ALA A 55 -31.55 33.58 -12.70
CA ALA A 55 -31.94 32.38 -13.40
C ALA A 55 -31.19 31.17 -12.83
N VAL A 56 -31.95 30.11 -12.61
CA VAL A 56 -31.48 28.73 -12.59
C VAL A 56 -30.88 28.44 -13.96
N SER A 57 -29.66 27.91 -13.98
CA SER A 57 -29.20 27.09 -15.09
C SER A 57 -28.78 25.75 -14.51
N ASP A 58 -29.60 24.74 -14.79
CA ASP A 58 -29.10 23.39 -15.01
C ASP A 58 -27.97 23.43 -16.06
N ASN A 59 -27.07 22.45 -15.95
CA ASN A 59 -25.85 22.20 -16.75
C ASN A 59 -24.54 22.63 -16.09
N ALA A 60 -24.01 21.73 -15.25
CA ALA A 60 -22.59 21.42 -15.29
C ALA A 60 -22.44 19.92 -15.62
N CYS A 61 -22.42 19.67 -16.92
CA CYS A 61 -21.68 18.59 -17.57
C CYS A 61 -20.56 18.05 -16.65
N LEU A 62 -20.61 16.75 -16.34
CA LEU A 62 -19.43 16.03 -15.89
C LEU A 62 -18.32 16.33 -16.89
N GLN A 63 -17.39 17.20 -16.50
CA GLN A 63 -16.19 17.50 -17.26
C GLN A 63 -15.56 16.16 -17.61
N ARG A 64 -15.65 15.81 -18.89
CA ARG A 64 -15.12 14.58 -19.47
C ARG A 64 -13.60 14.71 -19.40
N LYS A 65 -13.02 14.38 -18.24
CA LYS A 65 -11.58 14.23 -18.08
C LYS A 65 -11.11 13.24 -19.15
N LYS A 66 -10.05 13.60 -19.87
CA LYS A 66 -9.42 12.71 -20.85
C LYS A 66 -9.14 11.38 -20.16
N ARG A 67 -9.55 10.27 -20.78
CA ARG A 67 -9.32 8.92 -20.25
C ARG A 67 -7.82 8.74 -20.01
N ALA A 68 -7.44 8.28 -18.82
CA ALA A 68 -6.10 7.79 -18.54
C ALA A 68 -5.96 6.41 -19.20
N VAL A 69 -5.72 6.36 -20.51
CA VAL A 69 -5.45 5.11 -21.22
C VAL A 69 -3.95 4.91 -21.25
N LEU A 70 -3.48 3.78 -20.72
CA LEU A 70 -2.08 3.40 -20.81
C LEU A 70 -1.70 3.26 -22.29
N GLN A 71 -0.73 4.04 -22.74
CA GLN A 71 -0.18 3.92 -24.09
C GLN A 71 0.64 2.65 -24.22
N ASP A 72 0.90 2.22 -25.46
CA ASP A 72 1.58 0.96 -25.76
C ASP A 72 2.96 0.87 -25.05
N VAL A 73 3.04 -0.04 -24.07
CA VAL A 73 4.23 -0.28 -23.24
C VAL A 73 5.37 -0.87 -24.08
N THR A 74 5.12 -1.32 -25.31
CA THR A 74 6.13 -1.94 -26.18
C THR A 74 7.05 -0.95 -26.88
N ASN A 75 6.67 0.33 -26.99
CA ASN A 75 7.44 1.36 -27.72
C ASN A 75 8.36 2.22 -26.84
N VAL A 76 8.38 2.01 -25.52
CA VAL A 76 9.26 2.77 -24.61
C VAL A 76 10.57 2.03 -24.40
N PHE A 77 11.57 2.36 -25.21
CA PHE A 77 12.97 2.00 -24.94
C PHE A 77 13.52 2.95 -23.88
N CYS A 78 13.43 2.56 -22.61
CA CYS A 78 14.31 3.13 -21.60
C CYS A 78 15.65 2.41 -21.76
N GLU A 79 16.69 3.10 -22.21
CA GLU A 79 18.04 2.52 -22.29
C GLU A 79 18.42 1.95 -20.93
N ASN A 80 18.92 0.71 -20.93
CA ASN A 80 19.30 -0.02 -19.72
C ASN A 80 20.49 0.65 -19.01
N THR A 81 20.25 1.66 -18.18
CA THR A 81 21.26 2.21 -17.25
C THR A 81 21.21 1.60 -15.84
N TYR A 82 20.32 0.64 -15.57
CA TYR A 82 20.14 0.02 -14.25
C TYR A 82 21.26 -0.96 -13.80
N ARG A 83 22.49 -0.86 -14.32
CA ARG A 83 23.57 -1.80 -14.00
C ARG A 83 24.63 -1.32 -13.01
N SER A 84 24.47 -0.16 -12.37
CA SER A 84 25.46 0.32 -11.40
C SER A 84 24.86 0.72 -10.05
N CYS A 85 24.24 -0.22 -9.36
CA CYS A 85 24.13 -0.17 -7.91
C CYS A 85 24.38 -1.59 -7.38
N PHE A 86 25.17 -1.71 -6.31
CA PHE A 86 25.63 -2.96 -5.66
C PHE A 86 26.92 -3.61 -6.23
N ASN A 87 28.06 -2.96 -5.97
CA ASN A 87 29.28 -3.74 -5.75
C ASN A 87 29.11 -4.51 -4.43
N SER A 88 28.83 -5.80 -4.51
CA SER A 88 28.80 -6.69 -3.34
C SER A 88 30.17 -6.68 -2.65
N THR A 89 30.24 -6.13 -1.44
CA THR A 89 31.38 -6.29 -0.54
C THR A 89 31.52 -7.77 -0.19
N LYS A 90 32.57 -8.40 -0.73
CA LYS A 90 32.97 -9.77 -0.39
C LYS A 90 33.19 -9.89 1.11
N ILE A 91 32.31 -10.64 1.79
CA ILE A 91 32.55 -11.15 3.13
C ILE A 91 33.73 -12.15 3.03
N GLN A 92 34.84 -11.83 3.69
CA GLN A 92 36.00 -12.70 3.80
C GLN A 92 35.66 -13.91 4.68
N GLY A 93 35.41 -15.06 4.06
CA GLY A 93 35.49 -16.36 4.72
C GLY A 93 36.96 -16.77 4.88
N LYS A 94 37.44 -16.86 6.12
CA LYS A 94 38.76 -17.44 6.45
C LYS A 94 38.83 -18.88 5.92
N LYS A 95 39.89 -19.16 5.15
CA LYS A 95 40.29 -20.51 4.71
C LYS A 95 40.80 -21.32 5.91
N SER A 96 40.31 -22.54 6.08
CA SER A 96 41.06 -23.63 6.72
C SER A 96 41.05 -24.86 5.80
N LYS A 97 42.20 -25.53 5.78
CA LYS A 97 42.73 -26.38 4.69
C LYS A 97 42.14 -27.80 4.64
N LEU A 98 42.28 -28.38 3.45
CA LEU A 98 42.05 -29.77 3.03
C LEU A 98 42.64 -30.85 3.97
N ALA A 99 41.98 -32.02 3.98
CA ALA A 99 42.66 -33.32 3.84
C ALA A 99 41.79 -34.31 3.03
N LYS A 100 42.48 -35.21 2.31
CA LYS A 100 42.05 -36.01 1.14
C LYS A 100 41.44 -37.39 1.48
N ALA A 101 40.90 -37.98 0.39
CA ALA A 101 40.74 -39.41 0.06
C ALA A 101 39.45 -40.08 0.60
N SER A 102 38.74 -40.95 -0.12
CA SER A 102 39.13 -41.87 -1.20
C SER A 102 37.92 -42.29 -2.07
N ARG A 103 38.23 -42.78 -3.28
CA ARG A 103 37.34 -43.38 -4.30
C ARG A 103 36.67 -44.68 -3.82
N ILE A 104 35.55 -45.08 -4.44
CA ILE A 104 35.30 -46.42 -5.06
C ILE A 104 33.97 -46.41 -5.86
N ASN A 105 33.89 -47.35 -6.82
CA ASN A 105 33.17 -47.41 -8.09
C ASN A 105 31.66 -47.75 -8.11
N VAL A 106 31.10 -47.33 -9.25
CA VAL A 106 29.95 -47.76 -10.06
C VAL A 106 29.51 -49.24 -10.01
N SER A 107 28.19 -49.49 -10.00
CA SER A 107 27.54 -50.49 -10.88
C SER A 107 26.03 -50.25 -11.06
N LYS A 108 25.59 -50.30 -12.33
CA LYS A 108 24.21 -50.31 -12.85
C LYS A 108 23.39 -51.52 -12.35
N VAL A 109 22.05 -51.41 -12.40
CA VAL A 109 21.10 -52.25 -13.20
C VAL A 109 19.64 -51.87 -12.82
N ALA A 110 18.76 -51.79 -13.83
CA ALA A 110 17.30 -51.61 -13.75
C ALA A 110 16.60 -52.93 -14.21
N PRO A 111 15.27 -53.01 -14.44
CA PRO A 111 14.07 -52.48 -13.77
C PRO A 111 13.09 -53.64 -13.36
N SER A 112 11.99 -53.37 -12.65
CA SER A 112 10.73 -54.15 -12.80
C SER A 112 9.52 -53.47 -12.15
N ALA A 113 8.34 -53.96 -12.54
CA ALA A 113 7.07 -53.29 -12.69
C ALA A 113 6.13 -53.27 -11.47
N ALA A 114 5.16 -52.35 -11.57
CA ALA A 114 3.75 -52.44 -11.16
C ALA A 114 3.39 -52.73 -9.69
N ALA A 115 2.71 -51.75 -9.07
CA ALA A 115 1.39 -51.95 -8.46
C ALA A 115 0.76 -50.59 -8.10
N GLN A 116 -0.45 -50.36 -8.61
CA GLN A 116 -1.34 -49.30 -8.15
C GLN A 116 -1.83 -49.63 -6.74
N GLN A 117 -1.67 -48.70 -5.80
CA GLN A 117 -2.41 -48.72 -4.54
C GLN A 117 -2.92 -47.32 -4.20
N HIS A 118 -4.23 -47.23 -4.05
CA HIS A 118 -4.96 -46.10 -3.50
C HIS A 118 -4.41 -45.76 -2.11
N VAL A 119 -3.74 -44.62 -1.97
CA VAL A 119 -3.39 -44.06 -0.66
C VAL A 119 -4.31 -42.88 -0.35
N ARG A 120 -5.21 -43.15 0.59
CA ARG A 120 -6.06 -42.21 1.33
C ARG A 120 -5.20 -41.06 1.87
N VAL A 121 -5.42 -39.85 1.40
CA VAL A 121 -4.74 -38.65 1.91
C VAL A 121 -5.24 -38.38 3.33
N HIS A 122 -4.50 -38.85 4.32
CA HIS A 122 -4.58 -38.33 5.68
C HIS A 122 -3.80 -37.02 5.72
N CYS A 123 -4.54 -35.91 5.85
CA CYS A 123 -3.98 -34.60 6.14
C CYS A 123 -3.32 -34.66 7.52
N LYS A 124 -2.02 -34.95 7.56
CA LYS A 124 -1.21 -34.70 8.76
C LYS A 124 -1.02 -33.19 8.85
N THR A 125 -1.69 -32.58 9.81
CA THR A 125 -1.42 -31.24 10.31
C THR A 125 0.08 -31.19 10.65
N LYS A 126 0.88 -30.58 9.77
CA LYS A 126 2.27 -30.27 10.10
C LYS A 126 2.23 -29.12 11.09
N SER A 127 2.58 -29.45 12.33
CA SER A 127 2.91 -28.50 13.39
C SER A 127 3.90 -27.46 12.85
N PHE A 128 3.57 -26.19 13.06
CA PHE A 128 4.44 -25.06 12.77
C PHE A 128 5.80 -25.24 13.48
N PRO A 129 6.94 -24.92 12.83
CA PRO A 129 8.21 -24.85 13.53
C PRO A 129 8.12 -23.78 14.62
N GLU A 130 8.59 -24.11 15.82
CA GLU A 130 8.77 -23.13 16.90
C GLU A 130 9.56 -21.93 16.40
N PRO A 131 9.19 -20.69 16.78
CA PRO A 131 9.90 -19.50 16.33
C PRO A 131 11.32 -19.51 16.91
N ALA A 132 12.29 -19.55 16.00
CA ALA A 132 13.68 -19.22 16.27
C ALA A 132 13.75 -17.83 16.92
N LYS A 133 14.42 -17.75 18.08
CA LYS A 133 14.83 -16.55 18.82
C LYS A 133 13.86 -15.38 18.69
N LYS A 134 12.93 -15.28 19.66
CA LYS A 134 12.26 -14.03 20.02
C LYS A 134 13.30 -12.90 19.94
N CYS A 135 13.11 -11.91 19.06
CA CYS A 135 13.54 -10.56 19.41
C CYS A 135 12.92 -10.34 20.79
N SER A 136 13.75 -10.18 21.81
CA SER A 136 13.26 -9.83 23.13
C SER A 136 12.27 -8.69 22.93
N PRO A 137 11.02 -8.80 23.41
CA PRO A 137 10.26 -7.59 23.67
C PRO A 137 11.22 -6.76 24.50
N PHE A 138 11.61 -5.58 24.04
CA PHE A 138 12.23 -4.64 24.96
C PHE A 138 11.25 -4.59 26.13
N PRO A 139 11.67 -4.98 27.35
CA PRO A 139 10.76 -4.96 28.47
C PRO A 139 10.20 -3.54 28.54
N ILE A 140 8.91 -3.43 28.83
CA ILE A 140 8.27 -2.17 29.22
C ILE A 140 8.98 -1.74 30.53
N ALA A 141 10.20 -1.21 30.43
CA ALA A 141 11.12 -0.98 31.54
C ALA A 141 12.35 -0.18 31.08
N LEU A 142 12.11 1.09 30.74
CA LEU A 142 12.62 2.27 31.46
C LEU A 142 11.99 3.44 30.73
N ARG A 143 11.26 4.32 31.44
CA ARG A 143 10.86 5.61 30.86
C ARG A 143 12.13 6.43 30.69
N ASP A 144 12.83 6.23 29.58
CA ASP A 144 13.81 7.19 29.12
C ASP A 144 13.04 8.50 28.90
N PRO A 145 13.32 9.58 29.66
CA PRO A 145 12.60 10.84 29.53
C PRO A 145 12.72 11.44 28.12
N GLU A 146 13.66 11.00 27.29
CA GLU A 146 13.81 11.44 25.91
C GLU A 146 12.91 10.68 24.91
N ILE A 147 12.32 9.55 25.29
CA ILE A 147 11.45 8.74 24.43
C ILE A 147 9.98 9.07 24.73
N ALA A 148 9.34 9.76 23.79
CA ALA A 148 7.91 10.06 23.88
C ALA A 148 7.08 8.79 23.67
N ASN A 149 6.06 8.56 24.52
CA ASN A 149 5.13 7.46 24.34
C ASN A 149 4.07 7.83 23.30
N ILE A 150 4.11 7.20 22.12
CA ILE A 150 3.11 7.43 21.06
C ILE A 150 1.86 6.56 21.19
N ASP A 151 1.88 5.57 22.09
CA ASP A 151 0.78 4.62 22.29
C ASP A 151 -0.06 4.98 23.53
N ASP A 152 0.08 6.18 24.09
CA ASP A 152 -0.67 6.60 25.28
C ASP A 152 -2.09 7.13 24.97
N ASP A 153 -2.42 7.26 23.68
CA ASP A 153 -3.73 7.70 23.24
C ASP A 153 -4.74 6.54 23.27
N ASN A 154 -5.60 6.55 24.30
CA ASN A 154 -6.68 5.60 24.47
C ASN A 154 -8.03 6.11 23.94
N GLU A 155 -8.08 7.34 23.43
CA GLU A 155 -9.32 7.98 22.97
C GLU A 155 -9.65 7.60 21.52
N ASP A 156 -8.66 7.26 20.69
CA ASP A 156 -8.86 6.75 19.34
C ASP A 156 -8.76 5.21 19.27
N PRO A 157 -9.90 4.49 19.12
CA PRO A 157 -9.90 3.04 18.98
C PRO A 157 -9.11 2.54 17.75
N GLN A 158 -8.89 3.37 16.74
CA GLN A 158 -8.14 2.99 15.53
C GLN A 158 -6.64 2.85 15.79
N LEU A 159 -6.11 3.50 16.83
CA LEU A 159 -4.69 3.38 17.19
C LEU A 159 -4.38 2.04 17.86
N CYS A 160 -5.39 1.36 18.41
CA CYS A 160 -5.25 0.05 19.05
C CYS A 160 -4.07 0.01 20.03
N SER A 161 -3.92 1.06 20.85
CA SER A 161 -2.77 1.30 21.76
C SER A 161 -2.30 0.05 22.49
N LEU A 162 -3.24 -0.69 23.11
CA LEU A 162 -2.97 -1.92 23.86
C LEU A 162 -2.27 -3.02 23.04
N TYR A 163 -2.58 -3.12 21.75
CA TYR A 163 -2.05 -4.15 20.86
C TYR A 163 -0.99 -3.63 19.90
N ALA A 164 -0.68 -2.33 19.94
CA ALA A 164 0.20 -1.69 18.97
C ALA A 164 1.56 -2.41 18.88
N ALA A 165 2.21 -2.67 20.01
CA ALA A 165 3.48 -3.40 20.04
C ALA A 165 3.38 -4.77 19.34
N ASP A 166 2.35 -5.57 19.64
CA ASP A 166 2.15 -6.90 19.05
C ASP A 166 1.83 -6.83 17.55
N ILE A 167 1.03 -5.85 17.14
CA ILE A 167 0.71 -5.59 15.74
C ILE A 167 2.01 -5.30 14.98
N TYR A 168 2.80 -4.33 15.42
CA TYR A 168 4.01 -3.93 14.69
C TYR A 168 5.10 -5.02 14.73
N ASN A 169 5.24 -5.77 15.84
CA ASN A 169 6.09 -6.96 15.89
C ASN A 169 5.66 -8.01 14.85
N THR A 170 4.36 -8.23 14.72
CA THR A 170 3.79 -9.14 13.73
C THR A 170 4.07 -8.65 12.30
N LEU A 171 3.90 -7.35 12.03
CA LEU A 171 4.22 -6.76 10.72
C LEU A 171 5.70 -6.98 10.36
N ARG A 172 6.64 -6.89 11.30
CA ARG A 172 8.07 -7.18 11.05
C ARG A 172 8.34 -8.64 10.64
N VAL A 173 7.57 -9.58 11.19
CA VAL A 173 7.69 -10.98 10.79
C VAL A 173 7.13 -11.18 9.37
N TYR A 174 5.96 -10.59 9.10
CA TYR A 174 5.31 -10.76 7.80
C TYR A 174 6.01 -10.02 6.66
N GLU A 175 6.67 -8.87 6.89
CA GLU A 175 7.41 -8.18 5.82
C GLU A 175 8.57 -9.03 5.27
N LEU A 176 9.12 -9.94 6.09
CA LEU A 176 10.12 -10.92 5.67
C LEU A 176 9.48 -12.12 4.97
N ALA A 177 8.44 -12.71 5.59
CA ALA A 177 7.81 -13.94 5.10
C ALA A 177 7.02 -13.75 3.80
N ARG A 178 6.45 -12.55 3.60
CA ARG A 178 5.55 -12.23 2.48
C ARG A 178 6.21 -11.39 1.40
N ARG A 179 7.54 -11.43 1.27
CA ARG A 179 8.29 -10.62 0.30
C ARG A 179 8.32 -11.23 -1.11
N PRO A 180 8.07 -10.45 -2.18
CA PRO A 180 8.37 -10.88 -3.55
C PRO A 180 9.88 -11.10 -3.74
N ASN A 181 10.27 -12.01 -4.64
CA ASN A 181 11.69 -12.21 -4.95
C ASN A 181 12.25 -10.99 -5.71
N PRO A 182 13.23 -10.24 -5.18
CA PRO A 182 13.73 -9.01 -5.83
C PRO A 182 14.43 -9.24 -7.18
N ASN A 183 14.67 -10.48 -7.57
CA ASN A 183 15.31 -10.84 -8.86
C ASN A 183 14.33 -11.52 -9.83
N PHE A 184 13.02 -11.34 -9.65
CA PHE A 184 12.04 -12.01 -10.52
C PHE A 184 12.10 -11.54 -11.99
N MET A 185 12.56 -10.32 -12.25
CA MET A 185 12.75 -9.84 -13.62
C MET A 185 13.83 -10.62 -14.37
N ASP A 186 14.87 -11.09 -13.68
CA ASP A 186 15.94 -11.88 -14.30
C ASP A 186 15.66 -13.39 -14.28
N THR A 187 14.92 -13.85 -13.26
CA THR A 187 14.76 -15.29 -12.98
C THR A 187 13.44 -15.89 -13.46
N LYS A 188 12.41 -15.08 -13.69
CA LYS A 188 11.06 -15.54 -14.07
C LYS A 188 10.48 -14.83 -15.28
N GLN A 189 10.70 -13.53 -15.39
CA GLN A 189 10.21 -12.75 -16.53
C GLN A 189 11.23 -12.80 -17.66
N HIS A 190 10.75 -13.03 -18.89
CA HIS A 190 11.60 -13.03 -20.09
C HIS A 190 11.07 -12.11 -21.18
N ASP A 191 9.81 -11.65 -21.07
CA ASP A 191 9.16 -10.78 -22.04
C ASP A 191 8.83 -9.38 -21.46
N ILE A 192 8.95 -9.22 -20.15
CA ILE A 192 8.68 -7.97 -19.43
C ILE A 192 9.97 -7.46 -18.80
N THR A 193 10.17 -6.15 -18.84
CA THR A 193 11.32 -5.47 -18.25
C THR A 193 10.93 -4.66 -17.00
N GLN A 194 11.95 -4.24 -16.23
CA GLN A 194 11.77 -3.32 -15.11
C GLN A 194 11.10 -2.01 -15.54
N SER A 195 11.44 -1.50 -16.73
CA SER A 195 10.82 -0.30 -17.31
C SER A 195 9.33 -0.50 -17.60
N MET A 196 8.93 -1.64 -18.16
CA MET A 196 7.51 -1.94 -18.43
C MET A 196 6.70 -2.00 -17.14
N ARG A 197 7.27 -2.54 -16.06
CA ARG A 197 6.66 -2.50 -14.72
C ARG A 197 6.53 -1.07 -14.21
N GLY A 198 7.57 -0.25 -14.34
CA GLY A 198 7.53 1.16 -13.95
C GLY A 198 6.40 1.92 -14.64
N ILE A 199 6.27 1.76 -15.97
CA ILE A 199 5.20 2.36 -16.79
C ILE A 199 3.82 1.91 -16.30
N LEU A 200 3.64 0.61 -16.01
CA LEU A 200 2.38 0.12 -15.46
C LEU A 200 2.05 0.78 -14.12
N VAL A 201 3.01 0.86 -13.20
CA VAL A 201 2.79 1.43 -11.85
C VAL A 201 2.50 2.93 -11.95
N ASP A 202 3.22 3.68 -12.80
CA ASP A 202 2.99 5.11 -13.06
C ASP A 202 1.55 5.35 -13.52
N TRP A 203 1.06 4.56 -14.48
CA TRP A 203 -0.33 4.62 -14.92
C TRP A 203 -1.33 4.21 -13.82
N LEU A 204 -1.03 3.19 -13.02
CA LEU A 204 -1.89 2.78 -11.90
C LEU A 204 -2.00 3.87 -10.82
N VAL A 205 -0.98 4.72 -10.65
CA VAL A 205 -1.10 5.92 -9.78
C VAL A 205 -2.17 6.85 -10.32
N GLU A 206 -2.21 7.10 -11.63
CA GLU A 206 -3.27 7.92 -12.25
C GLU A 206 -4.66 7.28 -12.10
N VAL A 207 -4.76 5.96 -12.30
CA VAL A 207 -6.01 5.20 -12.09
C VAL A 207 -6.48 5.32 -10.64
N SER A 208 -5.56 5.26 -9.68
CA SER A 208 -5.89 5.41 -8.25
C SER A 208 -6.44 6.81 -7.94
N GLU A 209 -5.91 7.86 -8.55
CA GLU A 209 -6.43 9.22 -8.38
C GLU A 209 -7.80 9.42 -9.07
N GLU A 210 -8.00 8.82 -10.25
CA GLU A 210 -9.28 8.89 -10.99
C GLU A 210 -10.42 8.23 -10.21
N TYR A 211 -10.16 7.06 -9.62
CA TYR A 211 -11.13 6.35 -8.76
C TYR A 211 -11.07 6.72 -7.29
N ARG A 212 -10.20 7.66 -6.90
CA ARG A 212 -10.01 8.14 -5.52
C ARG A 212 -9.74 7.00 -4.53
N LEU A 213 -8.92 6.04 -4.94
CA LEU A 213 -8.50 4.90 -4.13
C LEU A 213 -7.50 5.35 -3.07
N GLY A 214 -7.52 4.69 -1.91
CA GLY A 214 -6.59 4.95 -0.82
C GLY A 214 -5.16 4.48 -1.12
N LEU A 215 -4.20 4.97 -0.33
CA LEU A 215 -2.81 4.52 -0.44
C LEU A 215 -2.66 3.03 -0.15
N ASP A 216 -3.37 2.49 0.85
CA ASP A 216 -3.31 1.05 1.16
C ASP A 216 -3.67 0.19 -0.06
N THR A 217 -4.70 0.60 -0.82
CA THR A 217 -5.11 -0.03 -2.08
C THR A 217 -4.01 0.01 -3.14
N LEU A 218 -3.38 1.17 -3.35
CA LEU A 218 -2.28 1.31 -4.33
C LEU A 218 -1.06 0.45 -3.95
N TYR A 219 -0.64 0.49 -2.69
CA TYR A 219 0.49 -0.30 -2.19
C TYR A 219 0.19 -1.81 -2.29
N LEU A 220 -1.01 -2.23 -1.91
CA LEU A 220 -1.45 -3.62 -2.05
C LEU A 220 -1.51 -4.06 -3.52
N THR A 221 -1.94 -3.17 -4.42
CA THR A 221 -1.94 -3.43 -5.86
C THR A 221 -0.53 -3.76 -6.36
N VAL A 222 0.44 -2.90 -6.07
CA VAL A 222 1.83 -3.10 -6.49
C VAL A 222 2.41 -4.37 -5.88
N TYR A 223 2.13 -4.62 -4.60
CA TYR A 223 2.50 -5.87 -3.94
C TYR A 223 1.96 -7.11 -4.67
N LEU A 224 0.67 -7.13 -5.02
CA LEU A 224 0.05 -8.27 -5.71
C LEU A 224 0.63 -8.48 -7.10
N ILE A 225 0.95 -7.40 -7.83
CA ILE A 225 1.64 -7.47 -9.12
C ILE A 225 3.00 -8.16 -8.94
N ASP A 226 3.84 -7.67 -8.04
CA ASP A 226 5.18 -8.23 -7.81
C ASP A 226 5.14 -9.66 -7.27
N TRP A 227 4.19 -9.95 -6.38
CA TRP A 227 3.96 -11.29 -5.87
C TRP A 227 3.60 -12.26 -7.00
N PHE A 228 2.74 -11.84 -7.93
CA PHE A 228 2.35 -12.65 -9.08
C PHE A 228 3.51 -12.85 -10.06
N LEU A 229 4.21 -11.77 -10.43
CA LEU A 229 5.35 -11.79 -11.35
C LEU A 229 6.54 -12.59 -10.80
N SER A 230 6.70 -12.65 -9.48
CA SER A 230 7.73 -13.49 -8.85
C SER A 230 7.49 -15.00 -8.93
N ARG A 231 6.29 -15.42 -9.32
CA ARG A 231 5.87 -16.84 -9.35
C ARG A 231 5.37 -17.31 -10.70
N ASN A 232 4.90 -16.39 -11.53
CA ASN A 232 4.23 -16.70 -12.79
C ASN A 232 4.86 -15.87 -13.91
N TYR A 233 5.18 -16.52 -15.01
CA TYR A 233 5.50 -15.85 -16.25
C TYR A 233 4.24 -15.17 -16.81
N ILE A 234 4.39 -13.97 -17.35
CA ILE A 234 3.32 -13.29 -18.09
C ILE A 234 3.91 -12.59 -19.32
N GLU A 235 3.15 -12.60 -20.40
CA GLU A 235 3.48 -11.91 -21.64
C GLU A 235 3.19 -10.42 -21.51
N ARG A 236 3.96 -9.57 -22.20
CA ARG A 236 3.85 -8.12 -22.10
C ARG A 236 2.45 -7.59 -22.43
N GLN A 237 1.74 -8.22 -23.38
CA GLN A 237 0.38 -7.82 -23.76
C GLN A 237 -0.64 -8.04 -22.64
N ARG A 238 -0.33 -8.91 -21.65
CA ARG A 238 -1.21 -9.21 -20.52
C ARG A 238 -0.82 -8.47 -19.24
N LEU A 239 0.24 -7.66 -19.27
CA LEU A 239 0.74 -6.93 -18.11
C LEU A 239 -0.27 -5.90 -17.58
N GLN A 240 -0.93 -5.15 -18.47
CA GLN A 240 -1.97 -4.20 -18.04
C GLN A 240 -3.19 -4.93 -17.46
N LEU A 241 -3.60 -6.06 -18.04
CA LEU A 241 -4.65 -6.93 -17.48
C LEU A 241 -4.30 -7.40 -16.07
N LEU A 242 -3.05 -7.80 -15.83
CA LEU A 242 -2.57 -8.11 -14.46
C LEU A 242 -2.73 -6.90 -13.55
N GLY A 243 -2.27 -5.73 -13.98
CA GLY A 243 -2.31 -4.49 -13.19
C GLY A 243 -3.72 -4.11 -12.72
N ILE A 244 -4.67 -3.99 -13.66
CA ILE A 244 -6.06 -3.64 -13.29
C ILE A 244 -6.74 -4.72 -12.46
N THR A 245 -6.39 -5.99 -12.66
CA THR A 245 -6.95 -7.10 -11.88
C THR A 245 -6.42 -7.08 -10.45
N CYS A 246 -5.12 -6.84 -10.26
CA CYS A 246 -4.54 -6.66 -8.93
C CYS A 246 -5.15 -5.46 -8.21
N MET A 247 -5.41 -4.36 -8.92
CA MET A 247 -6.08 -3.19 -8.35
C MET A 247 -7.53 -3.48 -7.98
N LEU A 248 -8.28 -4.19 -8.81
CA LEU A 248 -9.62 -4.67 -8.47
C LEU A 248 -9.63 -5.51 -7.20
N ILE A 249 -8.69 -6.45 -7.05
CA ILE A 249 -8.56 -7.28 -5.85
C ILE A 249 -8.23 -6.42 -4.63
N ALA A 250 -7.25 -5.52 -4.75
CA ALA A 250 -6.86 -4.62 -3.67
C ALA A 250 -8.02 -3.71 -3.25
N SER A 251 -8.77 -3.15 -4.21
CA SER A 251 -9.94 -2.32 -3.93
C SER A 251 -11.03 -3.12 -3.21
N LYS A 252 -11.32 -4.36 -3.62
CA LYS A 252 -12.27 -5.23 -2.90
C LYS A 252 -11.83 -5.54 -1.46
N TYR A 253 -10.53 -5.49 -1.20
CA TYR A 253 -9.95 -5.83 0.10
C TYR A 253 -9.90 -4.62 1.05
N GLU A 254 -9.48 -3.46 0.57
CA GLU A 254 -9.22 -2.27 1.40
C GLU A 254 -10.34 -1.21 1.35
N GLU A 255 -11.07 -1.09 0.23
CA GLU A 255 -12.04 0.01 0.07
C GLU A 255 -13.40 -0.32 0.66
N ILE A 256 -14.01 0.67 1.34
CA ILE A 256 -15.40 0.58 1.78
C ILE A 256 -16.34 0.40 0.58
N ASN A 257 -16.05 1.12 -0.51
CA ASN A 257 -16.82 1.10 -1.75
C ASN A 257 -15.88 0.84 -2.93
N ALA A 258 -15.54 -0.43 -3.16
CA ALA A 258 -14.70 -0.83 -4.28
C ALA A 258 -15.36 -0.52 -5.64
N PRO A 259 -14.61 -0.05 -6.66
CA PRO A 259 -15.10 0.05 -8.03
C PRO A 259 -15.52 -1.32 -8.58
N ARG A 260 -16.44 -1.32 -9.53
CA ARG A 260 -16.94 -2.54 -10.17
C ARG A 260 -15.98 -3.01 -11.25
N ILE A 261 -16.13 -4.27 -11.66
CA ILE A 261 -15.29 -4.85 -12.72
C ILE A 261 -15.47 -4.06 -14.02
N GLU A 262 -16.68 -3.59 -14.30
CA GLU A 262 -17.00 -2.78 -15.47
C GLU A 262 -16.22 -1.45 -15.50
N ASP A 263 -15.93 -0.86 -14.33
CA ASP A 263 -15.12 0.36 -14.25
C ASP A 263 -13.68 0.08 -14.69
N PHE A 264 -13.08 -1.02 -14.21
CA PHE A 264 -11.74 -1.44 -14.63
C PHE A 264 -11.67 -1.83 -16.12
N CYS A 265 -12.70 -2.44 -16.69
CA CYS A 265 -12.79 -2.62 -18.13
C CYS A 265 -12.81 -1.26 -18.86
N TYR A 266 -13.62 -0.33 -18.37
CA TYR A 266 -13.78 1.00 -18.98
C TYR A 266 -12.47 1.81 -19.01
N ILE A 267 -11.69 1.82 -17.92
CA ILE A 267 -10.44 2.61 -17.87
C ILE A 267 -9.34 2.06 -18.79
N THR A 268 -9.41 0.77 -19.12
CA THR A 268 -8.55 0.15 -20.16
C THR A 268 -9.07 0.37 -21.58
N ASP A 269 -9.98 1.32 -21.78
CA ASP A 269 -10.68 1.54 -23.05
C ASP A 269 -11.39 0.28 -23.60
N ASN A 270 -11.87 -0.57 -22.69
CA ASN A 270 -12.43 -1.89 -22.99
C ASN A 270 -11.47 -2.82 -23.77
N THR A 271 -10.15 -2.62 -23.62
CA THR A 271 -9.14 -3.55 -24.15
C THR A 271 -9.36 -4.97 -23.62
N TYR A 272 -9.86 -5.10 -22.38
CA TYR A 272 -10.16 -6.39 -21.77
C TYR A 272 -11.64 -6.54 -21.42
N THR A 273 -12.15 -7.73 -21.65
CA THR A 273 -13.50 -8.13 -21.29
C THR A 273 -13.60 -8.50 -19.80
N LYS A 274 -14.80 -8.38 -19.24
CA LYS A 274 -15.10 -8.83 -17.87
C LYS A 274 -14.68 -10.29 -17.61
N ALA A 275 -14.85 -11.16 -18.60
CA ALA A 275 -14.48 -12.57 -18.49
C ALA A 275 -12.97 -12.77 -18.34
N GLU A 276 -12.16 -11.97 -19.05
CA GLU A 276 -10.70 -12.00 -18.94
C GLU A 276 -10.24 -11.50 -17.57
N VAL A 277 -10.83 -10.40 -17.07
CA VAL A 277 -10.54 -9.88 -15.73
C VAL A 277 -10.88 -10.90 -14.66
N LEU A 278 -12.05 -11.55 -14.72
CA LEU A 278 -12.44 -12.61 -13.79
C LEU A 278 -11.51 -13.83 -13.84
N LYS A 279 -11.08 -14.23 -15.04
CA LYS A 279 -10.11 -15.32 -15.22
C LYS A 279 -8.77 -14.96 -14.59
N MET A 280 -8.30 -13.73 -14.82
CA MET A 280 -7.06 -13.23 -14.23
C MET A 280 -7.16 -13.13 -12.71
N GLU A 281 -8.30 -12.67 -12.18
CA GLU A 281 -8.56 -12.57 -10.75
C GLU A 281 -8.42 -13.95 -10.09
N SER A 282 -9.01 -14.98 -10.70
CA SER A 282 -8.86 -16.36 -10.23
C SER A 282 -7.40 -16.82 -10.21
N GLN A 283 -6.59 -16.44 -11.21
CA GLN A 283 -5.17 -16.78 -11.28
C GLN A 283 -4.36 -16.08 -10.17
N VAL A 284 -4.60 -14.78 -9.95
CA VAL A 284 -3.92 -14.01 -8.91
C VAL A 284 -4.23 -14.56 -7.51
N LEU A 285 -5.52 -14.80 -7.21
CA LEU A 285 -5.94 -15.35 -5.92
C LEU A 285 -5.40 -16.76 -5.66
N LYS A 286 -5.33 -17.61 -6.69
CA LYS A 286 -4.73 -18.95 -6.58
C LYS A 286 -3.22 -18.87 -6.34
N SER A 287 -2.52 -17.97 -7.03
CA SER A 287 -1.07 -17.75 -6.88
C SER A 287 -0.69 -17.25 -5.47
N SER A 288 -1.55 -16.45 -4.84
CA SER A 288 -1.35 -15.98 -3.46
C SER A 288 -1.85 -16.97 -2.40
N GLY A 289 -2.49 -18.07 -2.79
CA GLY A 289 -3.15 -18.97 -1.85
C GLY A 289 -4.24 -18.28 -1.03
N TYR A 290 -4.90 -17.27 -1.61
CA TYR A 290 -5.88 -16.39 -0.94
C TYR A 290 -5.33 -15.61 0.26
N GLN A 291 -4.02 -15.61 0.48
CA GLN A 291 -3.36 -14.75 1.46
C GLN A 291 -3.00 -13.45 0.76
N LEU A 292 -3.84 -12.42 0.92
CA LEU A 292 -3.65 -11.12 0.26
C LEU A 292 -2.87 -10.14 1.12
N PHE A 293 -2.98 -10.28 2.44
CA PHE A 293 -2.29 -9.41 3.38
C PHE A 293 -0.77 -9.54 3.27
N ALA A 294 -0.12 -8.39 3.13
CA ALA A 294 1.31 -8.23 3.37
C ALA A 294 1.56 -6.81 3.90
N PRO A 295 2.46 -6.64 4.89
CA PRO A 295 2.90 -5.33 5.30
C PRO A 295 3.56 -4.60 4.14
N THR A 296 3.11 -3.38 3.88
CA THR A 296 3.67 -2.50 2.85
C THR A 296 4.32 -1.29 3.53
N THR A 297 4.98 -0.43 2.75
CA THR A 297 5.68 0.74 3.31
C THR A 297 4.72 1.63 4.11
N ILE A 298 3.48 1.81 3.63
CA ILE A 298 2.48 2.63 4.31
C ILE A 298 2.07 2.07 5.68
N SER A 299 2.13 0.73 5.86
CA SER A 299 1.86 0.07 7.14
C SER A 299 2.81 0.53 8.25
N PHE A 300 4.06 0.82 7.91
CA PHE A 300 5.07 1.29 8.86
C PHE A 300 5.15 2.83 8.91
N LEU A 301 4.97 3.49 7.76
CA LEU A 301 5.16 4.92 7.61
C LEU A 301 4.29 5.74 8.57
N ARG A 302 3.03 5.35 8.75
CA ARG A 302 2.08 6.02 9.65
C ARG A 302 2.60 6.09 11.10
N ARG A 303 3.09 4.96 11.64
CA ARG A 303 3.67 4.91 12.99
C ARG A 303 4.95 5.71 13.10
N PHE A 304 5.80 5.66 12.10
CA PHE A 304 7.06 6.41 12.14
C PHE A 304 6.81 7.92 12.02
N LEU A 305 5.78 8.35 11.29
CA LEU A 305 5.34 9.75 11.28
C LEU A 305 4.79 10.20 12.63
N GLN A 306 4.05 9.35 13.35
CA GLN A 306 3.64 9.64 14.73
C GLN A 306 4.86 9.80 15.65
N ALA A 307 5.79 8.85 15.62
CA ALA A 307 7.05 8.92 16.38
C ALA A 307 7.91 10.15 16.03
N ALA A 308 7.95 10.53 14.75
CA ALA A 308 8.67 11.69 14.27
C ALA A 308 8.12 13.02 14.80
N GLN A 309 6.81 13.07 15.05
CA GLN A 309 6.06 14.26 15.44
C GLN A 309 5.73 14.29 16.93
N ALA A 310 6.03 13.23 17.69
CA ALA A 310 5.71 13.10 19.10
C ALA A 310 6.30 14.22 19.98
N SER A 311 7.45 14.80 19.59
CA SER A 311 8.08 15.91 20.30
C SER A 311 7.78 17.28 19.68
N SER A 312 7.00 17.33 18.59
CA SER A 312 6.67 18.57 17.89
C SER A 312 5.45 19.22 18.53
N LYS A 313 5.48 20.56 18.66
CA LYS A 313 4.36 21.33 19.24
C LYS A 313 3.07 21.22 18.42
N SER A 314 3.18 20.92 17.13
CA SER A 314 2.03 20.78 16.24
C SER A 314 2.35 19.77 15.13
N PRO A 315 1.37 18.95 14.71
CA PRO A 315 1.53 18.05 13.57
C PRO A 315 1.85 18.83 12.29
N SER A 316 2.87 18.40 11.55
CA SER A 316 3.26 18.94 10.27
C SER A 316 2.72 18.06 9.14
N LEU A 317 1.62 18.50 8.54
CA LEU A 317 1.09 17.87 7.32
C LEU A 317 2.11 17.86 6.17
N GLU A 318 3.02 18.83 6.14
CA GLU A 318 4.07 18.89 5.12
C GLU A 318 5.07 17.75 5.26
N LEU A 319 5.43 17.38 6.49
CA LEU A 319 6.25 16.21 6.77
C LEU A 319 5.55 14.92 6.32
N GLU A 320 4.26 14.80 6.60
CA GLU A 320 3.47 13.64 6.19
C GLU A 320 3.39 13.53 4.66
N TYR A 321 3.06 14.62 3.97
CA TYR A 321 3.00 14.61 2.50
C TYR A 321 4.37 14.34 1.87
N LEU A 322 5.45 14.93 2.38
CA LEU A 322 6.79 14.69 1.85
C LEU A 322 7.25 13.25 2.09
N ALA A 323 7.00 12.68 3.27
CA ALA A 323 7.36 11.29 3.54
C ALA A 323 6.53 10.31 2.69
N ASN A 324 5.24 10.59 2.47
CA ASN A 324 4.40 9.81 1.57
C ASN A 324 4.87 9.92 0.11
N TYR A 325 5.22 11.12 -0.36
CA TYR A 325 5.81 11.33 -1.69
C TYR A 325 7.05 10.47 -1.90
N LEU A 326 8.01 10.55 -0.97
CA LEU A 326 9.25 9.78 -1.03
C LEU A 326 8.97 8.27 -1.04
N ALA A 327 8.09 7.80 -0.15
CA ALA A 327 7.72 6.39 -0.10
C ALA A 327 7.03 5.93 -1.40
N GLU A 328 6.12 6.73 -1.97
CA GLU A 328 5.36 6.36 -3.18
C GLU A 328 6.29 6.30 -4.40
N LEU A 329 7.28 7.18 -4.52
CA LEU A 329 8.30 7.11 -5.59
C LEU A 329 8.94 5.72 -5.70
N THR A 330 9.15 5.04 -4.57
CA THR A 330 9.77 3.71 -4.53
C THR A 330 8.93 2.62 -5.17
N LEU A 331 7.62 2.83 -5.36
CA LEU A 331 6.74 1.85 -6.00
C LEU A 331 7.09 1.63 -7.47
N MET A 332 7.50 2.70 -8.17
CA MET A 332 7.88 2.65 -9.59
C MET A 332 9.26 2.03 -9.79
N GLU A 333 10.17 2.25 -8.84
CA GLU A 333 11.58 1.86 -8.94
C GLU A 333 11.78 0.39 -8.50
N TYR A 334 12.04 -0.49 -9.48
CA TYR A 334 12.19 -1.93 -9.23
C TYR A 334 13.30 -2.26 -8.22
N SER A 335 14.41 -1.52 -8.24
CA SER A 335 15.55 -1.76 -7.36
C SER A 335 15.20 -1.63 -5.87
N PHE A 336 14.14 -0.90 -5.51
CA PHE A 336 13.69 -0.76 -4.13
C PHE A 336 13.05 -2.03 -3.55
N LEU A 337 12.74 -3.04 -4.38
CA LEU A 337 12.39 -4.38 -3.88
C LEU A 337 13.51 -5.02 -3.05
N ASN A 338 14.75 -4.52 -3.15
CA ASN A 338 15.90 -4.94 -2.33
C ASN A 338 15.85 -4.42 -0.88
N PHE A 339 15.03 -3.42 -0.58
CA PHE A 339 14.83 -2.92 0.77
C PHE A 339 13.56 -3.51 1.39
N LEU A 340 13.51 -3.55 2.73
CA LEU A 340 12.29 -3.93 3.45
C LEU A 340 11.31 -2.75 3.47
N PRO A 341 9.99 -2.99 3.43
CA PRO A 341 8.98 -1.94 3.56
C PRO A 341 9.20 -1.02 4.76
N SER A 342 9.57 -1.58 5.91
CA SER A 342 9.87 -0.80 7.10
C SER A 342 11.14 0.05 6.98
N THR A 343 12.18 -0.44 6.30
CA THR A 343 13.40 0.34 6.05
C THR A 343 13.09 1.52 5.13
N ILE A 344 12.30 1.30 4.06
CA ILE A 344 11.86 2.37 3.15
C ILE A 344 11.06 3.43 3.94
N ALA A 345 10.12 3.01 4.78
CA ALA A 345 9.31 3.92 5.57
C ALA A 345 10.17 4.77 6.52
N ALA A 346 11.12 4.15 7.23
CA ALA A 346 12.05 4.83 8.13
C ALA A 346 12.93 5.84 7.37
N SER A 347 13.49 5.44 6.23
CA SER A 347 14.32 6.31 5.37
C SER A 347 13.52 7.47 4.77
N ALA A 348 12.26 7.26 4.40
CA ALA A 348 11.38 8.33 3.92
C ALA A 348 11.13 9.38 4.99
N VAL A 349 10.85 8.97 6.23
CA VAL A 349 10.69 9.90 7.36
C VAL A 349 12.00 10.62 7.66
N PHE A 350 13.13 9.91 7.68
CA PHE A 350 14.45 10.52 7.90
C PHE A 350 14.72 11.63 6.88
N LEU A 351 14.59 11.32 5.59
CA LEU A 351 14.89 12.25 4.50
C LEU A 351 13.90 13.42 4.46
N ALA A 352 12.61 13.15 4.70
CA ALA A 352 11.60 14.20 4.78
C ALA A 352 11.88 15.19 5.91
N LYS A 353 12.22 14.69 7.11
CA LYS A 353 12.60 15.56 8.24
C LYS A 353 13.82 16.41 7.91
N TRP A 354 14.87 15.79 7.35
CA TRP A 354 16.08 16.52 6.97
C TRP A 354 15.84 17.57 5.89
N THR A 355 14.92 17.30 4.95
CA THR A 355 14.56 18.25 3.89
C THR A 355 13.84 19.47 4.45
N LEU A 356 12.99 19.29 5.47
CA LEU A 356 12.18 20.37 6.04
C LEU A 356 12.89 21.16 7.15
N ASP A 357 13.71 20.50 7.97
CA ASP A 357 14.40 21.13 9.09
C ASP A 357 15.79 20.51 9.32
N GLN A 358 16.82 21.34 9.15
CA GLN A 358 18.22 20.99 9.33
C GLN A 358 18.78 21.42 10.70
N SER A 359 17.96 22.04 11.55
CA SER A 359 18.39 22.57 12.85
C SER A 359 18.69 21.47 13.88
N LYS A 360 18.15 20.26 13.66
CA LYS A 360 18.30 19.11 14.55
C LYS A 360 18.58 17.85 13.75
N HIS A 361 19.13 16.85 14.42
CA HIS A 361 19.29 15.52 13.84
C HIS A 361 17.90 14.94 13.47
N PRO A 362 17.70 14.43 12.24
CA PRO A 362 16.38 13.96 11.80
C PRO A 362 15.95 12.66 12.50
N TRP A 363 16.91 11.88 13.00
CA TRP A 363 16.67 10.62 13.71
C TRP A 363 16.73 10.83 15.23
N SER A 364 15.57 10.90 15.88
CA SER A 364 15.43 11.09 17.33
C SER A 364 15.45 9.76 18.09
N PRO A 365 15.71 9.77 19.43
CA PRO A 365 15.59 8.58 20.27
C PRO A 365 14.21 7.89 20.14
N THR A 366 13.13 8.67 20.10
CA THR A 366 11.77 8.17 19.85
C THR A 366 11.65 7.42 18.51
N LEU A 367 12.18 7.99 17.42
CA LEU A 367 12.15 7.33 16.11
C LEU A 367 12.96 6.04 16.13
N GLN A 368 14.16 6.06 16.71
CA GLN A 368 14.99 4.87 16.84
C GLN A 368 14.30 3.78 17.66
N HIS A 369 13.59 4.15 18.74
CA HIS A 369 12.83 3.21 19.57
C HIS A 369 11.71 2.52 18.78
N TYR A 370 10.85 3.27 18.10
CA TYR A 370 9.70 2.69 17.39
C TYR A 370 10.03 2.07 16.03
N ALA A 371 11.06 2.57 15.34
CA ALA A 371 11.51 2.03 14.07
C ALA A 371 12.53 0.89 14.22
N CYS A 372 13.12 0.70 15.40
CA CYS A 372 14.13 -0.32 15.68
C CYS A 372 15.35 -0.27 14.74
N TYR A 373 15.68 0.91 14.21
CA TYR A 373 16.82 1.16 13.34
C TYR A 373 17.67 2.28 13.91
N LYS A 374 19.00 2.12 13.88
CA LYS A 374 19.94 3.23 14.07
C LYS A 374 20.02 4.05 12.78
N ALA A 375 20.48 5.29 12.87
CA ALA A 375 20.73 6.11 11.68
C ALA A 375 21.68 5.39 10.69
N SER A 376 22.77 4.79 11.20
CA SER A 376 23.72 3.96 10.44
C SER A 376 23.06 2.89 9.57
N ASP A 377 22.00 2.25 10.08
CA ASP A 377 21.31 1.14 9.42
C ASP A 377 20.52 1.62 8.20
N LEU A 378 20.16 2.91 8.18
CA LEU A 378 19.35 3.53 7.13
C LEU A 378 20.18 4.19 6.03
N LYS A 379 21.51 4.34 6.21
CA LYS A 379 22.40 5.09 5.30
C LYS A 379 22.18 4.73 3.83
N THR A 380 22.23 3.44 3.50
CA THR A 380 22.10 2.97 2.12
C THR A 380 20.75 3.31 1.51
N THR A 381 19.65 3.11 2.25
CA THR A 381 18.30 3.36 1.75
C THR A 381 17.99 4.86 1.67
N VAL A 382 18.48 5.67 2.61
CA VAL A 382 18.33 7.13 2.57
C VAL A 382 19.05 7.72 1.35
N LEU A 383 20.28 7.29 1.06
CA LEU A 383 21.03 7.75 -0.11
C LEU A 383 20.34 7.34 -1.41
N ALA A 384 19.91 6.07 -1.52
CA ALA A 384 19.15 5.61 -2.69
C ALA A 384 17.84 6.40 -2.89
N LEU A 385 17.17 6.77 -1.80
CA LEU A 385 15.94 7.56 -1.83
C LEU A 385 16.19 9.02 -2.21
N GLN A 386 17.31 9.60 -1.77
CA GLN A 386 17.75 10.93 -2.21
C GLN A 386 18.05 10.95 -3.71
N ASP A 387 18.78 9.95 -4.22
CA ASP A 387 19.07 9.82 -5.66
C ASP A 387 17.79 9.68 -6.48
N LEU A 388 16.83 8.88 -5.97
CA LEU A 388 15.50 8.73 -6.58
C LEU A 388 14.73 10.06 -6.56
N GLN A 389 14.71 10.80 -5.45
CA GLN A 389 14.04 12.09 -5.35
C GLN A 389 14.63 13.11 -6.34
N LEU A 390 15.96 13.18 -6.43
CA LEU A 390 16.70 14.06 -7.35
C LEU A 390 16.58 13.65 -8.82
N ASN A 391 16.03 12.47 -9.10
CA ASN A 391 15.88 11.92 -10.44
C ASN A 391 17.22 11.82 -11.20
N ILE A 392 18.29 11.38 -10.53
CA ILE A 392 19.65 11.34 -11.10
C ILE A 392 19.70 10.51 -12.40
N ASN A 393 18.88 9.47 -12.48
CA ASN A 393 18.81 8.59 -13.65
C ASN A 393 17.92 9.11 -14.79
N GLY A 394 17.30 10.30 -14.64
CA GLY A 394 16.47 10.90 -15.69
C GLY A 394 15.20 10.11 -16.00
N CYS A 395 14.53 9.54 -14.99
CA CYS A 395 13.30 8.78 -15.19
C CYS A 395 12.20 9.69 -15.78
N PRO A 396 11.56 9.29 -16.90
CA PRO A 396 10.52 10.09 -17.57
C PRO A 396 9.12 9.90 -16.95
N LEU A 397 8.96 8.98 -16.00
CA LEU A 397 7.70 8.70 -15.33
C LEU A 397 7.40 9.80 -14.30
N THR A 398 6.20 10.38 -14.36
CA THR A 398 5.89 11.64 -13.66
C THR A 398 4.63 11.60 -12.82
N ALA A 399 3.80 10.56 -12.88
CA ALA A 399 2.48 10.56 -12.22
C ALA A 399 2.57 10.91 -10.73
N ILE A 400 3.52 10.30 -10.01
CA ILE A 400 3.73 10.56 -8.57
C ILE A 400 4.26 11.98 -8.35
N ARG A 401 5.24 12.44 -9.14
CA ARG A 401 5.79 13.80 -8.99
C ARG A 401 4.71 14.85 -9.24
N SER A 402 3.97 14.71 -10.33
CA SER A 402 2.84 15.57 -10.68
C SER A 402 1.72 15.50 -9.65
N LYS A 403 1.46 14.34 -9.03
CA LYS A 403 0.51 14.20 -7.92
C LYS A 403 0.94 15.07 -6.75
N TYR A 404 2.16 14.91 -6.22
CA TYR A 404 2.63 15.63 -5.02
C TYR A 404 3.09 17.07 -5.27
N SER A 405 3.19 17.51 -6.52
CA SER A 405 3.36 18.93 -6.87
C SER A 405 2.03 19.71 -6.88
N GLN A 406 0.89 19.08 -6.57
CA GLN A 406 -0.39 19.78 -6.45
C GLN A 406 -0.49 20.55 -5.12
N ASP A 407 -1.29 21.63 -5.13
CA ASP A 407 -1.58 22.47 -3.96
C ASP A 407 -2.09 21.65 -2.75
N LYS A 408 -2.94 20.65 -3.01
CA LYS A 408 -3.50 19.75 -1.99
C LYS A 408 -2.44 18.98 -1.19
N PHE A 409 -1.22 18.86 -1.72
CA PHE A 409 -0.07 18.24 -1.08
C PHE A 409 1.03 19.26 -0.73
N LYS A 410 0.71 20.56 -0.68
CA LYS A 410 1.66 21.64 -0.35
C LYS A 410 2.90 21.69 -1.24
N TYR A 411 2.78 21.26 -2.50
CA TYR A 411 3.89 21.27 -3.48
C TYR A 411 5.14 20.50 -3.04
N VAL A 412 5.02 19.53 -2.12
CA VAL A 412 6.19 18.78 -1.59
C VAL A 412 6.96 18.02 -2.68
N GLY A 413 6.30 17.69 -3.80
CA GLY A 413 6.94 17.07 -4.96
C GLY A 413 8.00 17.95 -5.63
N SER A 414 7.93 19.27 -5.42
CA SER A 414 8.86 20.27 -5.95
C SER A 414 10.04 20.56 -5.00
N LEU A 415 10.03 20.00 -3.78
CA LEU A 415 11.12 20.18 -2.82
C LEU A 415 12.33 19.34 -3.23
N SER A 416 13.52 19.95 -3.11
CA SER A 416 14.80 19.27 -3.34
C SER A 416 15.47 18.96 -2.00
N PRO A 417 16.01 17.75 -1.80
CA PRO A 417 16.67 17.39 -0.56
C PRO A 417 18.02 18.12 -0.46
N PRO A 418 18.37 18.68 0.71
CA PRO A 418 19.70 19.22 0.95
C PRO A 418 20.77 18.11 0.96
N LYS A 419 22.04 18.50 0.82
CA LYS A 419 23.17 17.56 0.90
C LYS A 419 23.15 16.86 2.26
N LEU A 420 23.34 15.55 2.27
CA LEU A 420 23.44 14.74 3.48
C LEU A 420 24.92 14.63 3.92
N PRO A 421 25.31 15.17 5.08
CA PRO A 421 26.62 14.94 5.68
C PRO A 421 26.79 13.47 6.10
N GLU A 422 27.98 12.90 5.90
CA GLU A 422 28.27 11.53 6.34
C GLU A 422 28.16 11.35 7.85
N THR A 423 28.34 12.43 8.63
CA THR A 423 28.28 12.44 10.09
C THR A 423 26.89 12.16 10.67
N MET A 424 25.85 12.06 9.82
CA MET A 424 24.49 11.72 10.25
C MET A 424 24.24 10.22 10.42
N PHE A 425 25.20 9.39 10.01
CA PHE A 425 25.04 7.94 9.94
C PHE A 425 25.97 7.20 10.88
#